data_AF-A0A2S7PY52-F1
#
_entry.id   AF-A0A2S7PY52-F1
#
_cell.length_a   1.000
_cell.length_b   1.000
_cell.length_c   1.000
_cell.angle_alpha   90.00
_cell.angle_beta   90.00
_cell.angle_gamma   90.00
#
_symmetry.space_group_name_H-M   'P 1'
#
loop_
_entity.id
_entity.type
_entity.pdbx_description
1 polymer ?
#
loop_
_entity_poly.entity_id
_entity_poly.type
_entity_poly.pdbx_seq_one_letter_code
_entity_poly.pdbx_strand_id
1 'polypeptide(L)'
;MTIDPRPGSPNHVHKFKELWESPKRIRVLQARADGKSWNKIASDLGLPKSTCRTIWNSQKERKNRQQRGGVQAMMSAKEVRKVIREISKSWHGRRMTFEQVRAVLGVKASVRTIRRELRKLGYRRCIACPRPFINKAQAKKRRVSVMIWGMIGWNYKSPLVFLEKRPGCKGVDSTAYKEQVLEPIIFPLFEKAGLEYIFMEDGSKVHKGHARLARFEQDVPPGDRKVDMQARRCD
;
A
#
# COMPACT_ATOMS: atom_id res chain seq x y z
N MET A 1 -23.96 -18.61 -13.17
CA MET A 1 -22.84 -17.74 -13.58
C MET A 1 -21.81 -18.62 -14.28
N THR A 2 -21.88 -18.67 -15.60
CA THR A 2 -20.90 -19.36 -16.45
C THR A 2 -19.63 -18.53 -16.48
N ILE A 3 -18.53 -19.10 -15.99
CA ILE A 3 -17.21 -18.48 -16.06
C ILE A 3 -16.69 -18.77 -17.47
N ASP A 4 -16.66 -17.75 -18.33
CA ASP A 4 -16.03 -17.89 -19.63
C ASP A 4 -14.53 -18.19 -19.44
N PRO A 5 -13.99 -19.25 -20.07
CA PRO A 5 -12.57 -19.54 -20.03
C PRO A 5 -11.82 -18.39 -20.68
N ARG A 6 -10.78 -17.89 -19.99
CA ARG A 6 -9.91 -16.83 -20.51
C ARG A 6 -9.40 -17.24 -21.90
N PRO A 7 -9.40 -16.33 -22.90
CA PRO A 7 -8.74 -16.63 -24.16
C PRO A 7 -7.28 -16.95 -23.86
N GLY A 8 -6.87 -18.19 -24.15
CA GLY A 8 -5.48 -18.58 -24.05
C GLY A 8 -4.62 -17.63 -24.88
N SER A 9 -3.42 -17.31 -24.39
CA SER A 9 -2.42 -16.61 -25.20
C SER A 9 -2.37 -17.24 -26.58
N PRO A 10 -2.32 -16.45 -27.68
CA PRO A 10 -2.24 -16.99 -29.02
C PRO A 10 -1.14 -18.05 -29.06
N ASN A 11 -1.50 -19.28 -29.47
CA ASN A 11 -0.52 -20.34 -29.69
C ASN A 11 0.49 -19.78 -30.69
N HIS A 12 1.65 -19.36 -30.19
CA HIS A 12 2.75 -18.96 -31.04
C HIS A 12 3.27 -20.23 -31.69
N VAL A 13 2.68 -20.58 -32.84
CA VAL A 13 3.13 -21.69 -33.67
C VAL A 13 4.58 -21.37 -34.03
N HIS A 14 5.51 -22.05 -33.38
CA HIS A 14 6.91 -21.99 -33.76
C HIS A 14 6.98 -22.47 -35.20
N LYS A 15 7.17 -21.54 -36.15
CA LYS A 15 7.51 -21.91 -37.53
C LYS A 15 8.76 -22.78 -37.44
N PHE A 16 8.62 -24.06 -37.76
CA PHE A 16 9.74 -24.97 -37.88
C PHE A 16 10.63 -24.41 -38.99
N LYS A 17 11.72 -23.72 -38.61
CA LYS A 17 12.73 -23.28 -39.57
C LYS A 17 13.47 -24.52 -40.03
N GLU A 18 13.21 -24.96 -41.25
CA GLU A 18 13.76 -26.17 -41.87
C GLU A 18 15.28 -26.22 -41.99
N LEU A 19 16.02 -25.16 -41.64
CA LEU A 19 17.47 -25.21 -41.49
C LEU A 19 17.92 -24.39 -40.28
N TRP A 20 17.89 -25.01 -39.10
CA TRP A 20 18.80 -24.57 -38.05
C TRP A 20 20.18 -25.10 -38.39
N GLU A 21 21.00 -24.29 -39.08
CA GLU A 21 22.42 -24.59 -39.17
C GLU A 21 22.97 -24.77 -37.76
N SER A 22 23.56 -25.94 -37.49
CA SER A 22 24.21 -26.22 -36.22
C SER A 22 25.18 -25.08 -35.88
N PRO A 23 25.08 -24.47 -34.69
CA PRO A 23 25.93 -23.37 -34.28
C PRO A 23 27.40 -23.68 -34.59
N LYS A 24 28.12 -22.70 -35.14
CA LYS A 24 29.53 -22.86 -35.58
C LYS A 24 30.42 -23.55 -34.54
N ARG A 25 30.17 -23.28 -33.26
CA ARG A 25 30.83 -23.93 -32.12
C ARG A 25 30.67 -25.46 -32.15
N ILE A 26 29.44 -25.96 -32.27
CA ILE A 26 29.15 -27.40 -32.29
C ILE A 26 29.79 -28.05 -33.51
N ARG A 27 29.73 -27.39 -34.67
CA ARG A 27 30.37 -27.88 -35.91
C ARG A 27 31.89 -27.99 -35.77
N VAL A 28 32.55 -27.02 -35.13
CA VAL A 28 34.00 -27.08 -34.84
C VAL A 28 34.32 -28.21 -33.87
N LEU A 29 33.51 -28.40 -32.81
CA LEU A 29 33.74 -29.45 -31.82
C LEU A 29 33.57 -30.85 -32.43
N GLN A 30 32.48 -31.06 -33.19
CA GLN A 30 32.21 -32.32 -33.87
C GLN A 30 33.29 -32.63 -34.90
N ALA A 31 33.60 -31.70 -35.80
CA ALA A 31 34.62 -31.89 -36.83
C ALA A 31 36.00 -32.21 -36.25
N ARG A 32 36.30 -31.70 -35.04
CA ARG A 32 37.53 -32.02 -34.34
C ARG A 32 37.48 -33.37 -33.63
N ALA A 33 36.34 -33.76 -33.07
CA ALA A 33 36.11 -35.10 -32.52
C ALA A 33 36.22 -36.17 -33.62
N ASP A 34 35.75 -35.86 -34.83
CA ASP A 34 35.87 -36.69 -36.03
C ASP A 34 37.31 -36.73 -36.61
N GLY A 35 38.29 -36.14 -35.92
CA GLY A 35 39.72 -36.23 -36.28
C GLY A 35 40.20 -35.26 -37.37
N LYS A 36 39.37 -34.33 -37.88
CA LYS A 36 39.79 -33.40 -38.93
C LYS A 36 40.91 -32.46 -38.45
N SER A 37 41.81 -32.09 -39.38
CA SER A 37 42.88 -31.12 -39.11
C SER A 37 42.33 -29.70 -38.99
N TRP A 38 43.03 -28.84 -38.24
CA TRP A 38 42.61 -27.44 -38.06
C TRP A 38 42.50 -26.65 -39.37
N ASN A 39 43.35 -26.97 -40.36
CA ASN A 39 43.30 -26.34 -41.68
C ASN A 39 42.01 -26.71 -42.41
N LYS A 40 41.62 -27.98 -42.35
CA LYS A 40 40.40 -28.49 -42.97
C LYS A 40 39.15 -27.93 -42.29
N ILE A 41 39.12 -27.92 -40.96
CA ILE A 41 38.01 -27.31 -40.20
C ILE A 41 37.86 -25.81 -40.51
N ALA A 42 38.97 -25.08 -40.57
CA ALA A 42 38.98 -23.64 -40.88
C ALA A 42 38.46 -23.36 -42.30
N SER A 43 38.86 -24.17 -43.27
CA SER A 43 38.40 -24.08 -44.67
C SER A 43 36.93 -24.44 -44.81
N ASP A 44 36.51 -25.59 -44.25
CA ASP A 44 35.14 -26.11 -44.34
C ASP A 44 34.10 -25.19 -43.68
N LEU A 45 34.49 -24.47 -42.62
CA LEU A 45 33.59 -23.60 -41.84
C LEU A 45 33.79 -22.10 -42.09
N GLY A 46 34.78 -21.72 -42.90
CA GLY A 46 35.13 -20.32 -43.16
C GLY A 46 35.53 -19.56 -41.89
N LEU A 47 36.28 -20.20 -40.99
CA LEU A 47 36.67 -19.62 -39.69
C LEU A 47 38.20 -19.53 -39.57
N PRO A 48 38.74 -18.49 -38.90
CA PRO A 48 40.16 -18.44 -38.57
C PRO A 48 40.58 -19.64 -37.71
N LYS A 49 41.76 -20.22 -38.00
CA LYS A 49 42.32 -21.35 -37.23
C LYS A 49 42.42 -21.05 -35.73
N SER A 50 42.72 -19.79 -35.37
CA SER A 50 42.77 -19.31 -34.00
C SER A 50 41.43 -19.45 -33.30
N THR A 51 40.34 -19.04 -33.95
CA THR A 51 38.96 -19.18 -33.44
C THR A 51 38.58 -20.65 -33.21
N CYS A 52 38.93 -21.55 -34.15
CA CYS A 52 38.68 -22.99 -34.00
C CYS A 52 39.41 -23.56 -32.78
N ARG A 53 40.69 -23.21 -32.59
CA ARG A 53 41.46 -23.61 -31.40
C ARG A 53 40.90 -23.03 -30.11
N THR A 54 40.52 -21.75 -30.09
CA THR A 54 39.90 -21.12 -28.91
C THR A 54 38.59 -21.80 -28.54
N ILE A 55 37.75 -22.15 -29.52
CA ILE A 55 36.50 -22.89 -29.29
C ILE A 55 36.77 -24.25 -28.66
N TRP A 56 37.74 -25.01 -29.19
CA TRP A 56 38.11 -26.32 -28.67
C TRP A 56 38.72 -26.25 -27.27
N ASN A 57 39.63 -25.31 -27.03
CA ASN A 57 40.27 -25.15 -25.73
C ASN A 57 39.29 -24.65 -24.64
N SER A 58 38.25 -23.90 -25.04
CA SER A 58 37.17 -23.44 -24.14
C SER A 58 36.02 -24.44 -23.97
N GLN A 59 36.19 -25.72 -24.35
CA GLN A 59 35.12 -26.73 -24.28
C GLN A 59 34.64 -27.03 -22.86
N LYS A 60 35.57 -27.09 -21.88
CA LYS A 60 35.28 -27.41 -20.48
C LYS A 60 34.65 -26.25 -19.70
N GLU A 61 34.80 -25.03 -20.22
CA GLU A 61 34.35 -23.82 -19.55
C GLU A 61 33.24 -23.16 -20.36
N ARG A 62 31.97 -23.45 -20.04
CA ARG A 62 30.89 -22.47 -20.22
C ARG A 62 31.10 -21.34 -19.21
N LYS A 63 32.28 -20.71 -19.17
CA LYS A 63 32.42 -19.46 -18.44
C LYS A 63 31.46 -18.51 -19.13
N ASN A 64 30.41 -18.09 -18.42
CA ASN A 64 29.79 -16.80 -18.66
C ASN A 64 30.96 -15.83 -18.71
N ARG A 65 31.40 -15.48 -19.93
CA ARG A 65 32.56 -14.63 -20.15
C ARG A 65 32.31 -13.44 -19.25
N GLN A 66 33.15 -13.25 -18.21
CA GLN A 66 32.96 -12.15 -17.27
C GLN A 66 32.71 -10.92 -18.14
N GLN A 67 31.52 -10.33 -17.99
CA GLN A 67 31.12 -9.24 -18.86
C GLN A 67 32.24 -8.21 -18.81
N ARG A 68 32.73 -7.78 -19.98
CA ARG A 68 33.74 -6.72 -20.05
C ARG A 68 33.26 -5.59 -19.15
N GLY A 69 34.15 -5.12 -18.27
CA GLY A 69 33.82 -4.06 -17.32
C GLY A 69 33.14 -2.91 -18.07
N GLY A 70 31.94 -2.56 -17.62
CA GLY A 70 31.21 -1.45 -18.19
C GLY A 70 31.95 -0.12 -17.95
N VAL A 71 31.64 0.88 -18.77
CA VAL A 71 32.07 2.26 -18.50
C VAL A 71 31.56 2.69 -17.13
N GLN A 72 32.41 3.33 -16.34
CA GLN A 72 32.02 3.86 -15.02
C GLN A 72 30.82 4.80 -15.15
N ALA A 73 29.87 4.68 -14.23
CA ALA A 73 28.68 5.52 -14.23
C ALA A 73 29.08 6.99 -13.97
N MET A 74 28.55 7.91 -14.78
CA MET A 74 28.80 9.36 -14.63
C MET A 74 28.35 9.91 -13.27
N MET A 75 27.38 9.26 -12.62
CA MET A 75 26.98 9.58 -11.25
C MET A 75 27.54 8.53 -10.30
N SER A 76 28.22 8.99 -9.27
CA SER A 76 28.64 8.14 -8.16
C SER A 76 27.43 7.62 -7.36
N ALA A 77 27.58 6.48 -6.70
CA ALA A 77 26.54 5.96 -5.81
C ALA A 77 26.20 6.92 -4.65
N LYS A 78 27.11 7.81 -4.26
CA LYS A 78 26.89 8.84 -3.24
C LYS A 78 25.99 9.96 -3.75
N GLU A 79 26.22 10.42 -4.98
CA GLU A 79 25.37 11.43 -5.62
C GLU A 79 23.96 10.91 -5.85
N VAL A 80 23.81 9.66 -6.30
CA VAL A 80 22.49 9.04 -6.48
C VAL A 80 21.73 9.00 -5.15
N ARG A 81 22.39 8.63 -4.05
CA ARG A 81 21.80 8.66 -2.71
C ARG A 81 21.42 10.08 -2.25
N LYS A 82 22.24 11.09 -2.56
CA LYS A 82 21.94 12.50 -2.27
C LYS A 82 20.65 12.94 -2.99
N VAL A 83 20.53 12.58 -4.27
CA VAL A 83 19.32 12.83 -5.07
C VAL A 83 18.10 12.14 -4.48
N ILE A 84 18.19 10.85 -4.15
CA ILE A 84 17.08 10.08 -3.55
C ILE A 84 16.63 10.71 -2.23
N ARG A 85 17.57 11.10 -1.38
CA ARG A 85 17.27 11.75 -0.10
C ARG A 85 16.48 13.03 -0.31
N GLU A 86 16.92 13.88 -1.24
CA GLU A 86 16.26 15.16 -1.49
C GLU A 86 14.83 14.97 -2.02
N ILE A 87 14.65 14.12 -3.03
CA ILE A 87 13.31 13.88 -3.61
C ILE A 87 12.36 13.18 -2.63
N SER A 88 12.88 12.48 -1.61
CA SER A 88 12.06 11.73 -0.65
C SER A 88 11.75 12.51 0.62
N LYS A 89 12.56 13.53 0.95
CA LYS A 89 12.53 14.27 2.23
C LYS A 89 11.24 15.04 2.47
N SER A 90 10.74 15.77 1.48
CA SER A 90 9.61 16.68 1.65
C SER A 90 8.61 16.59 0.50
N TRP A 91 7.39 17.11 0.72
CA TRP A 91 6.40 17.24 -0.35
C TRP A 91 6.93 18.06 -1.54
N HIS A 92 7.66 19.15 -1.25
CA HIS A 92 8.31 19.97 -2.27
C HIS A 92 9.34 19.16 -3.07
N GLY A 93 10.22 18.40 -2.41
CA GLY A 93 11.23 17.56 -3.05
C GLY A 93 10.65 16.52 -4.02
N ARG A 94 9.48 15.95 -3.70
CA ARG A 94 8.78 14.99 -4.57
C ARG A 94 8.25 15.62 -5.85
N ARG A 95 7.91 16.91 -5.82
CA ARG A 95 7.33 17.66 -6.95
C ARG A 95 8.36 18.38 -7.81
N MET A 96 9.55 18.66 -7.28
CA MET A 96 10.61 19.37 -8.02
C MET A 96 10.93 18.68 -9.35
N THR A 97 11.17 19.41 -10.43
CA THR A 97 11.67 18.84 -11.69
C THR A 97 13.10 18.30 -11.51
N PHE A 98 13.55 17.39 -12.38
CA PHE A 98 14.94 16.92 -12.30
C PHE A 98 15.97 18.03 -12.59
N GLU A 99 15.57 19.07 -13.32
CA GLU A 99 16.33 20.30 -13.53
C GLU A 99 16.50 21.07 -12.23
N GLN A 100 15.41 21.26 -11.48
CA GLN A 100 15.45 21.89 -10.15
C GLN A 100 16.29 21.06 -9.17
N VAL A 101 16.15 19.74 -9.18
CA VAL A 101 16.96 18.85 -8.34
C VAL A 101 18.45 18.97 -8.68
N ARG A 102 18.79 19.06 -9.98
CA ARG A 102 20.16 19.28 -10.45
C ARG A 102 20.71 20.62 -9.93
N ALA A 103 19.93 21.69 -10.05
CA ALA A 103 20.31 23.03 -9.59
C ALA A 103 20.53 23.08 -8.08
N VAL A 104 19.58 22.56 -7.29
CA VAL A 104 19.65 22.55 -5.81
C VAL A 104 20.82 21.72 -5.29
N LEU A 105 21.08 20.57 -5.90
CA LEU A 105 22.12 19.65 -5.41
C LEU A 105 23.51 19.88 -6.03
N GLY A 106 23.60 20.74 -7.05
CA GLY A 106 24.83 21.04 -7.79
C GLY A 106 25.37 19.85 -8.60
N VAL A 107 24.49 18.99 -9.11
CA VAL A 107 24.90 17.74 -9.78
C VAL A 107 25.39 18.05 -11.20
N LYS A 108 26.61 17.61 -11.55
CA LYS A 108 27.17 17.80 -12.90
C LYS A 108 26.45 16.97 -13.97
N ALA A 109 25.89 15.83 -13.58
CA ALA A 109 25.20 14.92 -14.49
C ALA A 109 23.95 15.55 -15.13
N SER A 110 23.71 15.20 -16.40
CA SER A 110 22.52 15.66 -17.13
C SER A 110 21.22 15.17 -16.48
N VAL A 111 20.11 15.88 -16.71
CA VAL A 111 18.76 15.46 -16.30
C VAL A 111 18.43 14.04 -16.79
N ARG A 112 18.85 13.70 -18.02
CA ARG A 112 18.69 12.36 -18.59
C ARG A 112 19.45 11.31 -17.77
N THR A 113 20.68 11.61 -17.35
CA THR A 113 21.50 10.72 -16.52
C THR A 113 20.85 10.51 -15.15
N ILE A 114 20.42 11.58 -14.47
CA ILE A 114 19.71 11.51 -13.19
C ILE A 114 18.48 10.61 -13.31
N ARG A 115 17.64 10.83 -14.32
CA ARG A 115 16.45 10.01 -14.58
C ARG A 115 16.80 8.54 -14.83
N ARG A 116 17.87 8.25 -15.58
CA ARG A 116 18.29 6.89 -15.87
C ARG A 116 18.74 6.15 -14.62
N GLU A 117 19.60 6.77 -13.80
CA GLU A 117 20.09 6.14 -12.57
C GLU A 117 18.97 5.91 -11.55
N LEU A 118 18.05 6.87 -11.41
CA LEU A 118 16.86 6.69 -10.57
C LEU A 118 15.95 5.55 -11.07
N ARG A 119 15.76 5.42 -12.39
CA ARG A 119 14.95 4.33 -12.98
C ARG A 119 15.55 2.95 -12.73
N LYS A 120 16.88 2.81 -12.75
CA LYS A 120 17.55 1.53 -12.42
C LYS A 120 17.23 1.09 -10.99
N LEU A 121 17.05 2.05 -10.09
CA LEU A 121 16.72 1.84 -8.68
C LEU A 121 15.21 1.80 -8.41
N GLY A 122 14.37 1.78 -9.45
CA GLY A 122 12.91 1.72 -9.31
C GLY A 122 12.21 3.06 -9.04
N TYR A 123 12.94 4.17 -8.93
CA TYR A 123 12.36 5.50 -8.73
C TYR A 123 11.82 6.03 -10.06
N ARG A 124 10.52 5.81 -10.29
CA ARG A 124 9.78 6.38 -11.42
C ARG A 124 8.88 7.51 -10.93
N ARG A 125 8.86 8.62 -11.67
CA ARG A 125 7.81 9.63 -11.51
C ARG A 125 6.60 9.16 -12.29
N CYS A 126 5.56 8.77 -11.57
CA CYS A 126 4.26 8.49 -12.13
C CYS A 126 3.36 9.69 -11.83
N ILE A 127 2.56 10.10 -12.82
CA ILE A 127 1.42 10.97 -12.55
C ILE A 127 0.40 10.06 -11.86
N ALA A 128 0.02 10.38 -10.62
CA ALA A 128 -1.03 9.63 -9.94
C ALA A 128 -2.27 9.61 -10.84
N CYS A 129 -2.80 8.42 -11.12
CA CYS A 129 -4.01 8.30 -11.94
C CYS A 129 -5.08 9.22 -11.35
N PRO A 130 -5.73 10.08 -12.16
CA PRO A 130 -6.81 10.90 -11.66
C PRO A 130 -7.84 9.96 -11.06
N ARG A 131 -8.05 10.07 -9.75
CA ARG A 131 -9.23 9.46 -9.14
C ARG A 131 -10.43 10.16 -9.78
N PRO A 132 -11.41 9.43 -10.35
CA PRO A 132 -12.56 10.08 -10.95
C PRO A 132 -13.18 11.01 -9.92
N PHE A 133 -13.46 12.25 -10.33
CA PHE A 133 -14.11 13.22 -9.47
C PHE A 133 -15.43 12.62 -8.98
N ILE A 134 -15.52 12.38 -7.67
CA ILE A 134 -16.75 11.87 -7.07
C ILE A 134 -17.73 13.03 -7.05
N ASN A 135 -18.84 12.93 -7.79
CA ASN A 135 -19.87 13.95 -7.75
C ASN A 135 -20.60 13.91 -6.38
N LYS A 136 -21.29 15.01 -6.00
CA LYS A 136 -21.98 15.10 -4.69
C LYS A 136 -22.96 13.95 -4.47
N ALA A 137 -23.64 13.48 -5.53
CA ALA A 137 -24.58 12.36 -5.46
C ALA A 137 -23.90 11.01 -5.17
N GLN A 138 -22.78 10.73 -5.82
CA GLN A 138 -21.94 9.55 -5.60
C GLN A 138 -21.30 9.58 -4.21
N ALA A 139 -20.86 10.76 -3.74
CA ALA A 139 -20.37 10.93 -2.38
C ALA A 139 -21.48 10.64 -1.36
N LYS A 140 -22.71 11.11 -1.59
CA LYS A 140 -23.87 10.82 -0.74
C LYS A 140 -24.24 9.33 -0.76
N LYS A 141 -24.21 8.68 -1.93
CA LYS A 141 -24.50 7.23 -2.08
C LYS A 141 -23.44 6.35 -1.41
N ARG A 142 -22.17 6.80 -1.37
CA ARG A 142 -21.05 6.08 -0.74
C ARG A 142 -20.90 6.36 0.76
N ARG A 143 -21.67 7.30 1.31
CA ARG A 143 -21.69 7.58 2.75
C ARG A 143 -22.58 6.55 3.46
N VAL A 144 -21.99 5.41 3.81
CA VAL A 144 -22.52 4.59 4.90
C VAL A 144 -22.02 5.22 6.19
N SER A 145 -22.91 5.88 6.93
CA SER A 145 -22.60 6.42 8.26
C SER A 145 -23.21 5.51 9.30
N VAL A 146 -22.36 4.90 10.13
CA VAL A 146 -22.76 4.14 11.30
C VAL A 146 -22.60 5.06 12.51
N MET A 147 -23.59 5.08 13.40
CA MET A 147 -23.50 5.77 14.68
C MET A 147 -23.30 4.73 15.76
N ILE A 148 -22.21 4.86 16.52
CA ILE A 148 -21.87 3.92 17.59
C ILE A 148 -21.86 4.72 18.89
N TRP A 149 -22.51 4.17 19.91
CA TRP A 149 -22.46 4.68 21.26
C TRP A 149 -21.68 3.72 22.16
N GLY A 150 -20.98 4.29 23.14
CA GLY A 150 -20.31 3.53 24.19
C GLY A 150 -19.98 4.45 25.36
N MET A 151 -19.81 3.85 26.53
CA MET A 151 -19.45 4.52 27.77
C MET A 151 -18.20 3.88 28.37
N ILE A 152 -17.37 4.72 28.98
CA ILE A 152 -16.16 4.33 29.70
C ILE A 152 -16.23 4.94 31.10
N GLY A 153 -15.95 4.12 32.11
CA GLY A 153 -15.79 4.54 33.50
C GLY A 153 -14.49 4.00 34.09
N TRP A 154 -14.23 4.32 35.36
CA TRP A 154 -12.98 3.99 36.07
C TRP A 154 -12.54 2.52 35.91
N ASN A 155 -13.47 1.58 36.10
CA ASN A 155 -13.25 0.13 35.94
C ASN A 155 -14.33 -0.54 35.07
N TYR A 156 -14.94 0.20 34.15
CA TYR A 156 -16.04 -0.31 33.33
C TYR A 156 -15.97 0.20 31.90
N LYS A 157 -16.34 -0.65 30.95
CA LYS A 157 -16.59 -0.28 29.56
C LYS A 157 -17.91 -0.91 29.14
N SER A 158 -18.81 -0.12 28.58
CA SER A 158 -20.07 -0.65 28.06
C SER A 158 -19.81 -1.48 26.79
N PRO A 159 -20.75 -2.35 26.41
CA PRO A 159 -20.85 -2.80 25.03
C PRO A 159 -20.93 -1.61 24.06
N LEU A 160 -20.42 -1.80 22.85
CA LEU A 160 -20.61 -0.83 21.77
C LEU A 160 -22.01 -1.03 21.17
N VAL A 161 -22.81 0.02 21.18
CA VAL A 161 -24.17 0.01 20.63
C VAL A 161 -24.15 0.61 19.24
N PHE A 162 -24.56 -0.17 18.25
CA PHE A 162 -24.79 0.31 16.90
C PHE A 162 -26.19 0.92 16.85
N LEU A 163 -26.26 2.25 16.92
CA LEU A 163 -27.53 2.95 17.04
C LEU A 163 -28.30 2.91 15.72
N GLU A 164 -29.52 2.37 15.80
CA GLU A 164 -30.45 2.32 14.69
C GLU A 164 -31.40 3.51 14.72
N LYS A 165 -31.64 4.09 13.55
CA LYS A 165 -32.59 5.19 13.40
C LYS A 165 -33.99 4.62 13.32
N ARG A 166 -34.93 5.24 14.02
CA ARG A 166 -36.35 4.96 13.84
C ARG A 166 -36.80 5.29 12.41
N PRO A 167 -37.77 4.55 11.84
CA PRO A 167 -38.31 4.83 10.52
C PRO A 167 -38.76 6.29 10.39
N GLY A 168 -38.43 6.93 9.27
CA GLY A 168 -38.78 8.34 9.02
C GLY A 168 -37.89 9.39 9.71
N CYS A 169 -36.96 8.98 10.59
CA CYS A 169 -36.09 9.91 11.31
C CYS A 169 -34.77 10.20 10.55
N LYS A 170 -34.33 11.47 10.54
CA LYS A 170 -33.06 11.88 9.88
C LYS A 170 -31.81 11.43 10.64
N GLY A 171 -31.92 11.27 11.96
CA GLY A 171 -30.86 10.85 12.88
C GLY A 171 -31.43 10.02 14.02
N VAL A 172 -30.56 9.63 14.96
CA VAL A 172 -31.01 9.07 16.25
C VAL A 172 -31.72 10.18 17.02
N ASP A 173 -32.89 9.90 17.56
CA ASP A 173 -33.66 10.81 18.39
C ASP A 173 -33.59 10.41 19.87
N SER A 174 -34.22 11.19 20.75
CA SER A 174 -34.19 10.92 22.18
C SER A 174 -34.88 9.61 22.58
N THR A 175 -35.84 9.14 21.78
CA THR A 175 -36.58 7.92 22.07
C THR A 175 -35.76 6.69 21.69
N ALA A 176 -35.14 6.71 20.51
CA ALA A 176 -34.18 5.70 20.10
C ALA A 176 -32.99 5.62 21.07
N TYR A 177 -32.51 6.76 21.57
CA TYR A 177 -31.46 6.78 22.59
C TYR A 177 -31.92 6.16 23.91
N LYS A 178 -33.12 6.49 24.39
CA LYS A 178 -33.72 5.88 25.59
C LYS A 178 -33.78 4.35 25.46
N GLU A 179 -34.39 3.86 24.39
CA GLU A 179 -34.68 2.43 24.18
C GLU A 179 -33.43 1.59 23.90
N GLN A 180 -32.42 2.15 23.22
CA GLN A 180 -31.23 1.39 22.80
C GLN A 180 -30.02 1.56 23.72
N VAL A 181 -30.00 2.61 24.55
CA VAL A 181 -28.86 2.92 25.43
C VAL A 181 -29.26 3.00 26.88
N LEU A 182 -30.24 3.84 27.22
CA LEU A 182 -30.57 4.08 28.63
C LEU A 182 -31.16 2.84 29.28
N GLU A 183 -32.22 2.29 28.72
CA GLU A 183 -32.93 1.13 29.25
C GLU A 183 -32.10 -0.15 29.31
N PRO A 184 -31.40 -0.57 28.23
CA PRO A 184 -30.69 -1.85 28.24
C PRO A 184 -29.31 -1.81 28.91
N ILE A 185 -28.70 -0.63 29.07
CA ILE A 185 -27.29 -0.52 29.52
C ILE A 185 -27.16 0.37 30.75
N ILE A 186 -27.65 1.61 30.68
CA ILE A 186 -27.41 2.58 31.75
C ILE A 186 -28.22 2.23 33.00
N PHE A 187 -29.53 2.01 32.90
CA PHE A 187 -30.36 1.75 34.08
C PHE A 187 -29.92 0.46 34.82
N PRO A 188 -29.71 -0.69 34.15
CA PRO A 188 -29.23 -1.89 34.83
C PRO A 188 -27.83 -1.74 35.43
N LEU A 189 -27.00 -0.86 34.87
CA LEU A 189 -25.70 -0.55 35.44
C LEU A 189 -25.86 0.26 36.74
N PHE A 190 -26.68 1.31 36.74
CA PHE A 190 -26.86 2.17 37.91
C PHE A 190 -27.63 1.48 39.04
N GLU A 191 -28.53 0.54 38.73
CA GLU A 191 -29.13 -0.37 39.72
C GLU A 191 -28.06 -1.18 40.47
N LYS A 192 -27.00 -1.60 39.78
CA LYS A 192 -25.91 -2.41 40.38
C LYS A 192 -24.82 -1.57 41.01
N ALA A 193 -24.48 -0.45 40.40
CA ALA A 193 -23.37 0.41 40.77
C ALA A 193 -23.75 1.42 41.87
N GLY A 194 -25.04 1.71 42.02
CA GLY A 194 -25.55 2.70 42.97
C GLY A 194 -25.36 4.15 42.51
N LEU A 195 -25.90 5.08 43.30
CA LEU A 195 -25.94 6.51 42.99
C LEU A 195 -24.61 7.26 43.24
N GLU A 196 -23.56 6.55 43.65
CA GLU A 196 -22.22 7.13 43.87
C GLU A 196 -21.51 7.47 42.55
N TYR A 197 -21.94 6.85 41.45
CA TYR A 197 -21.40 7.11 40.12
C TYR A 197 -22.01 8.36 39.50
N ILE A 198 -21.19 9.13 38.80
CA ILE A 198 -21.64 10.32 38.07
C ILE A 198 -21.84 9.95 36.60
N PHE A 199 -23.05 10.17 36.07
CA PHE A 199 -23.33 9.95 34.65
C PHE A 199 -23.11 11.26 33.86
N MET A 200 -22.17 11.22 32.91
CA MET A 200 -21.83 12.37 32.05
C MET A 200 -22.11 12.05 30.58
N GLU A 201 -22.83 12.95 29.92
CA GLU A 201 -23.15 12.91 28.49
C GLU A 201 -22.76 14.25 27.84
N ASP A 202 -22.72 14.30 26.51
CA ASP A 202 -22.62 15.57 25.81
C ASP A 202 -23.97 16.32 25.86
N GLY A 203 -23.97 17.64 25.69
CA GLY A 203 -25.20 18.45 25.74
C GLY A 203 -26.11 18.32 24.52
N SER A 204 -25.98 17.25 23.72
CA SER A 204 -26.68 17.12 22.45
C SER A 204 -28.19 16.95 22.61
N LYS A 205 -28.94 17.21 21.53
CA LYS A 205 -30.41 17.21 21.56
C LYS A 205 -31.00 15.82 21.86
N VAL A 206 -30.28 14.73 21.58
CA VAL A 206 -30.76 13.36 21.81
C VAL A 206 -30.84 13.03 23.31
N HIS A 207 -30.03 13.68 24.14
CA HIS A 207 -30.08 13.54 25.58
C HIS A 207 -31.18 14.40 26.23
N LYS A 208 -32.03 15.08 25.45
CA LYS A 208 -33.15 15.89 25.98
C LYS A 208 -34.48 15.14 25.79
N GLY A 209 -35.59 15.75 26.19
CA GLY A 209 -36.93 15.17 26.01
C GLY A 209 -37.09 13.83 26.73
N HIS A 210 -37.46 12.77 25.98
CA HIS A 210 -37.70 11.43 26.52
C HIS A 210 -36.50 10.83 27.27
N ALA A 211 -35.28 11.10 26.81
CA ALA A 211 -34.06 10.62 27.47
C ALA A 211 -33.83 11.30 28.83
N ARG A 212 -34.13 12.60 28.93
CA ARG A 212 -34.03 13.36 30.18
C ARG A 212 -35.08 12.88 31.19
N LEU A 213 -36.33 12.70 30.74
CA LEU A 213 -37.43 12.24 31.58
C LEU A 213 -37.13 10.84 32.14
N ALA A 214 -36.69 9.91 31.29
CA ALA A 214 -36.38 8.54 31.71
C ALA A 214 -35.25 8.49 32.74
N ARG A 215 -34.22 9.34 32.62
CA ARG A 215 -33.17 9.41 33.65
C ARG A 215 -33.66 9.98 34.97
N PHE A 216 -34.57 10.96 34.91
CA PHE A 216 -35.17 11.52 36.12
C PHE A 216 -36.04 10.49 36.83
N GLU A 217 -36.84 9.71 36.09
CA GLU A 217 -37.67 8.62 36.63
C GLU A 217 -36.87 7.48 37.26
N GLN A 218 -35.63 7.26 36.80
CA GLN A 218 -34.73 6.20 37.26
C GLN A 218 -33.64 6.73 38.22
N ASP A 219 -33.81 7.94 38.75
CA ASP A 219 -32.89 8.60 39.69
C ASP A 219 -31.41 8.65 39.27
N VAL A 220 -31.11 8.59 37.97
CA VAL A 220 -29.73 8.62 37.47
C VAL A 220 -29.13 10.01 37.71
N PRO A 221 -28.05 10.15 38.51
CA PRO A 221 -27.50 11.44 38.87
C PRO A 221 -26.82 12.11 37.66
N PRO A 222 -27.26 13.32 37.25
CA PRO A 222 -26.61 14.08 36.18
C PRO A 222 -25.27 14.65 36.65
N GLY A 223 -24.28 14.69 35.77
CA GLY A 223 -22.95 15.25 36.02
C GLY A 223 -22.88 16.71 36.43
N ASP A 224 -23.97 17.46 36.26
CA ASP A 224 -24.03 18.90 36.59
C ASP A 224 -24.46 19.18 38.05
N ARG A 225 -24.87 18.15 38.82
CA ARG A 225 -25.10 18.33 40.26
C ARG A 225 -23.75 18.40 40.96
N LYS A 226 -23.38 19.59 41.45
CA LYS A 226 -22.45 19.69 42.58
C LYS A 226 -23.02 18.83 43.69
N VAL A 227 -22.38 17.71 43.97
CA VAL A 227 -22.68 16.92 45.16
C VAL A 227 -22.23 17.80 46.32
N ASP A 228 -23.17 18.47 47.00
CA ASP A 228 -22.89 19.08 48.29
C ASP A 228 -22.58 17.94 49.25
N MET A 229 -21.29 17.67 49.39
CA MET A 229 -20.68 16.69 50.29
C MET A 229 -20.73 17.24 51.73
N GLN A 230 -21.91 17.63 52.21
CA GLN A 230 -22.16 18.11 53.57
C GLN A 230 -23.43 17.46 54.14
N ALA A 231 -23.39 16.15 54.41
CA ALA A 231 -24.26 15.51 55.40
C ALA A 231 -23.86 14.05 55.63
N ARG A 232 -22.64 13.83 56.15
CA ARG A 232 -22.34 12.66 57.01
C ARG A 232 -21.37 13.12 58.09
N ARG A 233 -21.89 13.94 59.02
CA ARG A 233 -21.32 13.97 60.37
C ARG A 233 -21.77 12.70 61.06
N CYS A 234 -20.83 12.12 61.78
CA CYS A 234 -20.95 10.96 62.64
C CYS A 234 -22.21 11.01 63.49
N ASP A 235 -22.91 9.88 63.55
CA ASP A 235 -23.43 9.27 64.77
C ASP A 235 -22.99 7.79 64.76
#